data_AF-A0A4R5G7Z1-F1
#
_entry.id   AF-A0A4R5G7Z1-F1
#
_cell.length_a   1.000
_cell.length_b   1.000
_cell.length_c   1.000
_cell.angle_alpha   90.00
_cell.angle_beta   90.00
_cell.angle_gamma   90.00
#
_symmetry.space_group_name_H-M   'P 1'
#
loop_
_entity.id
_entity.type
_entity.pdbx_description
1 polymer ?
#
loop_
_entity_poly.entity_id
_entity_poly.type
_entity_poly.pdbx_seq_one_letter_code
_entity_poly.pdbx_strand_id
1 'polypeptide(L)'
;MRSTRYVRETTRLAGWGVLTRCVQLARLTFPRERVWYARTLNRETGRMEYVHRQVAEQMLGRPLRSGEVVHHVNGNRQDNRPENLRVLPSQRHHMVLEHLERKARAGVVPLFSVGEMAGLPAYDGH
;
A
#
# COMPACT_ATOMS: atom_id res chain seq x y z
N MET A 1 2.86 19.90 -76.32
CA MET A 1 1.44 20.04 -76.73
C MET A 1 0.59 19.10 -75.90
N ARG A 2 -0.45 19.65 -75.22
CA ARG A 2 -1.77 19.07 -74.91
C ARG A 2 -1.80 17.70 -74.17
N SER A 3 -2.67 17.39 -73.22
CA SER A 3 -3.77 18.06 -72.53
C SER A 3 -4.34 16.98 -71.62
N THR A 4 -4.66 17.34 -70.38
CA THR A 4 -5.78 16.84 -69.56
C THR A 4 -6.56 15.59 -70.04
N ARG A 5 -6.72 14.58 -69.17
CA ARG A 5 -8.09 14.12 -68.82
C ARG A 5 -8.15 13.32 -67.52
N TYR A 6 -8.93 13.89 -66.62
CA TYR A 6 -9.54 13.33 -65.42
C TYR A 6 -10.50 12.18 -65.79
N VAL A 7 -10.41 11.03 -65.13
CA VAL A 7 -11.52 10.07 -65.04
C VAL A 7 -11.65 9.64 -63.58
N ARG A 8 -12.88 9.78 -63.08
CA ARG A 8 -13.32 9.47 -61.72
C ARG A 8 -13.37 7.96 -61.52
N GLU A 9 -12.74 7.46 -60.47
CA GLU A 9 -13.18 6.21 -59.85
C GLU A 9 -13.65 6.50 -58.43
N THR A 10 -14.97 6.58 -58.32
CA THR A 10 -15.70 6.48 -57.07
C THR A 10 -15.63 5.04 -56.59
N THR A 11 -14.81 4.77 -55.58
CA THR A 11 -14.98 3.56 -54.76
C THR A 11 -15.18 3.98 -53.31
N ARG A 12 -16.48 4.07 -53.01
CA ARG A 12 -17.15 3.87 -51.71
C ARG A 12 -16.23 3.71 -50.49
N LEU A 13 -16.36 4.68 -49.58
CA LEU A 13 -16.14 4.49 -48.15
C LEU A 13 -16.97 3.28 -47.69
N ALA A 14 -16.32 2.17 -47.39
CA ALA A 14 -16.88 1.10 -46.57
C ALA A 14 -15.74 0.32 -45.92
N GLY A 15 -15.70 0.35 -44.58
CA GLY A 15 -14.92 -0.57 -43.78
C GLY A 15 -13.51 -0.09 -43.41
N TRP A 16 -13.41 0.66 -42.32
CA TRP A 16 -12.15 0.79 -41.58
C TRP A 16 -11.83 -0.57 -40.94
N GLY A 17 -11.26 -1.47 -41.73
CA GLY A 17 -10.44 -2.55 -41.22
C GLY A 17 -9.08 -1.99 -40.85
N VAL A 18 -8.92 -1.53 -39.61
CA VAL A 18 -7.60 -1.32 -39.02
C VAL A 18 -7.51 -2.19 -37.77
N LEU A 19 -6.97 -3.39 -37.99
CA LEU A 19 -6.44 -4.24 -36.93
C LEU A 19 -5.19 -3.57 -36.34
N THR A 20 -5.36 -2.56 -35.49
CA THR A 20 -4.29 -2.11 -34.59
C THR A 20 -4.47 -2.81 -33.25
N ARG A 21 -3.92 -4.01 -33.21
CA ARG A 21 -3.64 -4.80 -32.02
C ARG A 21 -2.55 -4.08 -31.21
N CYS A 22 -2.92 -3.14 -30.34
CA CYS A 22 -2.07 -2.53 -29.30
C CYS A 22 -2.97 -1.51 -28.55
N VAL A 23 -3.33 -1.63 -27.28
CA VAL A 23 -2.77 -2.40 -26.19
C VAL A 23 -3.96 -2.84 -25.34
N GLN A 24 -4.11 -4.15 -25.19
CA GLN A 24 -4.85 -4.72 -24.08
C GLN A 24 -4.02 -4.40 -22.83
N LEU A 25 -4.04 -3.14 -22.36
CA LEU A 25 -3.39 -2.75 -21.11
C LEU A 25 -4.19 -3.40 -20.01
N ALA A 26 -3.71 -4.60 -19.71
CA ALA A 26 -4.01 -5.43 -18.59
C ALA A 26 -4.83 -4.71 -17.52
N ARG A 27 -6.08 -5.16 -17.38
CA ARG A 27 -6.69 -5.26 -16.06
C ARG A 27 -5.76 -6.13 -15.22
N LEU A 28 -4.65 -5.57 -14.74
CA LEU A 28 -3.86 -6.16 -13.67
C LEU A 28 -4.71 -5.98 -12.41
N THR A 29 -5.77 -6.77 -12.31
CA THR A 29 -6.42 -7.05 -11.05
C THR A 29 -5.39 -7.87 -10.27
N PHE A 30 -4.42 -7.19 -9.65
CA PHE A 30 -3.59 -7.77 -8.61
C PHE A 30 -4.58 -8.27 -7.55
N PRO A 31 -4.77 -9.59 -7.40
CA PRO A 31 -5.64 -10.08 -6.34
C PRO A 31 -5.04 -9.55 -5.05
N ARG A 32 -5.79 -8.75 -4.29
CA ARG A 32 -5.41 -8.44 -2.92
C ARG A 32 -5.45 -9.76 -2.18
N GLU A 33 -4.31 -10.43 -2.10
CA GLU A 33 -4.17 -11.63 -1.27
C GLU A 33 -4.65 -11.28 0.13
N ARG A 34 -5.55 -12.10 0.68
CA ARG A 34 -6.01 -11.92 2.04
C ARG A 34 -4.85 -12.22 2.97
N VAL A 35 -4.13 -11.18 3.38
CA VAL A 35 -3.04 -11.29 4.35
C VAL A 35 -3.64 -11.20 5.75
N TRP A 36 -3.51 -12.30 6.50
CA TRP A 36 -3.95 -12.41 7.89
C TRP A 36 -2.77 -12.17 8.84
N TYR A 37 -3.08 -11.79 10.08
CA TYR A 37 -2.08 -11.75 11.15
C TYR A 37 -1.84 -13.16 11.69
N ALA A 38 -0.56 -13.53 11.86
CA ALA A 38 -0.20 -14.77 12.53
C ALA A 38 -0.65 -14.74 13.99
N ARG A 39 -1.16 -15.89 14.48
CA ARG A 39 -1.66 -16.05 15.86
C ARG A 39 -1.08 -17.31 16.48
N THR A 40 -0.80 -17.25 17.77
CA THR A 40 -0.30 -18.35 18.59
C THR A 40 -1.29 -18.62 19.72
N LEU A 41 -1.46 -19.89 20.09
CA LEU A 41 -2.26 -20.26 21.26
C LEU A 41 -1.42 -20.06 22.50
N ASN A 42 -1.85 -19.15 23.38
CA ASN A 42 -1.30 -19.08 24.72
C ASN A 42 -1.89 -20.24 25.55
N ARG A 43 -1.02 -21.16 26.01
CA ARG A 43 -1.43 -22.35 26.75
C ARG A 43 -1.93 -22.05 28.16
N GLU A 44 -1.51 -20.93 28.74
CA GLU A 44 -1.88 -20.53 30.11
C GLU A 44 -3.28 -19.90 30.13
N THR A 45 -3.53 -18.99 29.18
CA THR A 45 -4.82 -18.29 29.09
C THR A 45 -5.85 -19.01 28.21
N GLY A 46 -5.40 -19.97 27.39
CA GLY A 46 -6.22 -20.66 26.40
C GLY A 46 -6.66 -19.76 25.23
N ARG A 47 -6.09 -18.55 25.10
CA ARG A 47 -6.50 -17.56 24.10
C ARG A 47 -5.56 -17.51 22.92
N MET A 48 -6.11 -17.18 21.75
CA MET A 48 -5.32 -16.92 20.53
C MET A 48 -4.78 -15.50 20.53
N GLU A 49 -3.47 -15.36 20.72
CA GLU A 49 -2.75 -14.10 20.76
C GLU A 49 -2.09 -13.79 19.43
N TYR A 50 -1.89 -12.50 19.12
CA TYR A 50 -1.25 -12.08 17.88
C TYR A 50 0.27 -12.08 18.02
N VAL A 51 0.96 -12.71 17.06
CA VAL A 51 2.42 -12.87 17.09
C VAL A 51 3.13 -11.52 17.12
N HIS A 52 2.74 -10.57 16.27
CA HIS A 52 3.33 -9.23 16.26
C HIS A 52 3.18 -8.49 17.60
N ARG A 53 2.12 -8.76 18.38
CA ARG A 53 1.96 -8.17 19.72
C ARG A 53 2.94 -8.79 20.70
N GLN A 54 3.10 -10.11 20.68
CA GLN A 54 4.07 -10.81 21.53
C GLN A 54 5.50 -10.33 21.25
N VAL A 55 5.87 -10.20 19.98
CA VAL A 55 7.20 -9.69 19.60
C VAL A 55 7.38 -8.24 20.04
N ALA A 56 6.36 -7.39 19.88
CA ALA A 56 6.42 -6.00 20.34
C ALA A 56 6.54 -5.88 21.87
N GLU A 57 5.85 -6.73 22.63
CA GLU A 57 5.95 -6.78 24.11
C GLU A 57 7.35 -7.22 24.56
N GLN A 58 7.91 -8.24 23.90
CA GLN A 58 9.28 -8.70 24.14
C GLN A 58 10.31 -7.61 23.83
N MET A 59 10.15 -6.91 22.70
CA MET A 59 11.02 -5.79 22.32
C MET A 59 10.98 -4.65 23.34
N LEU A 60 9.82 -4.35 23.93
CA LEU A 60 9.66 -3.30 24.92
C LEU A 60 10.05 -3.73 26.35
N GLY A 61 10.21 -5.04 26.60
CA GLY A 61 10.44 -5.58 27.93
C GLY A 61 9.28 -5.35 28.91
N ARG A 62 8.10 -4.96 28.41
CA ARG A 62 6.88 -4.69 29.20
C ARG A 62 5.64 -5.02 28.37
N PRO A 63 4.50 -5.36 29.00
CA PRO A 63 3.25 -5.55 28.27
C PRO A 63 2.81 -4.26 27.57
N LEU A 64 2.13 -4.41 26.43
CA LEU A 64 1.55 -3.29 25.70
C LEU A 64 0.43 -2.67 26.54
N ARG A 65 0.45 -1.34 26.66
CA ARG A 65 -0.60 -0.59 27.36
C ARG A 65 -1.90 -0.62 26.57
N SER A 66 -3.00 -0.41 27.29
CA SER A 66 -4.30 -0.15 26.65
C SER A 66 -4.17 1.08 25.74
N GLY A 67 -4.47 0.89 24.45
CA GLY A 67 -4.36 1.93 23.42
C GLY A 67 -3.11 1.88 22.55
N GLU A 68 -2.03 1.21 22.98
CA GLU A 68 -0.85 1.02 22.13
C GLU A 68 -1.16 0.06 20.96
N VAL A 69 -0.73 0.43 19.75
CA VAL A 69 -0.99 -0.30 18.50
C VAL A 69 0.31 -0.61 17.80
N VAL A 70 0.46 -1.84 17.29
CA VAL A 70 1.64 -2.25 16.54
C VAL A 70 1.42 -2.00 15.05
N HIS A 71 2.38 -1.31 14.43
CA HIS A 71 2.42 -0.97 13.02
C HIS A 71 3.55 -1.72 12.30
N HIS A 72 3.31 -2.18 11.07
CA HIS A 72 4.31 -2.87 10.26
C HIS A 72 4.89 -1.90 9.23
N VAL A 73 6.15 -1.53 9.38
CA VAL A 73 6.82 -0.48 8.59
C VAL A 73 6.87 -0.82 7.10
N ASN A 74 7.14 -2.08 6.74
CA ASN A 74 7.14 -2.53 5.35
C ASN A 74 5.73 -2.80 4.78
N GLY A 75 4.68 -2.73 5.60
CA GLY A 75 3.31 -3.06 5.24
C GLY A 75 3.02 -4.56 5.06
N ASN A 76 3.99 -5.45 5.27
CA ASN A 76 3.83 -6.89 5.24
C ASN A 76 3.45 -7.42 6.64
N ARG A 77 2.19 -7.84 6.80
CA ARG A 77 1.64 -8.36 8.08
C ARG A 77 2.19 -9.72 8.50
N GLN A 78 2.93 -10.41 7.63
CA GLN A 78 3.57 -11.70 7.93
C GLN A 78 5.01 -11.54 8.44
N ASP A 79 5.64 -10.39 8.18
CA ASP A 79 6.99 -10.10 8.65
C ASP A 79 6.93 -9.53 10.07
N ASN A 80 7.02 -10.42 11.06
CA ASN A 80 6.90 -10.11 12.48
C ASN A 80 8.27 -9.83 13.14
N ARG A 81 9.33 -9.55 12.38
CA ARG A 81 10.64 -9.22 12.95
C ARG A 81 10.56 -7.90 13.73
N PRO A 82 11.25 -7.76 14.88
CA PRO A 82 11.17 -6.57 15.71
C PRO A 82 11.57 -5.30 14.95
N GLU A 83 12.56 -5.38 14.03
CA GLU A 83 12.94 -4.22 13.20
C GLU A 83 11.82 -3.73 12.26
N ASN A 84 10.84 -4.57 11.94
CA ASN A 84 9.71 -4.24 11.07
C ASN A 84 8.49 -3.77 11.87
N LEU A 85 8.53 -3.85 13.19
CA LEU A 85 7.42 -3.51 14.08
C LEU A 85 7.68 -2.17 14.76
N ARG A 86 6.68 -1.30 14.74
CA ARG A 86 6.69 -0.03 15.46
C ARG A 86 5.49 0.07 16.37
N VAL A 87 5.72 0.35 17.65
CA VAL A 87 4.64 0.57 18.62
C VAL A 87 4.24 2.04 18.60
N LEU A 88 2.95 2.29 18.38
CA LEU A 88 2.36 3.61 18.31
C LEU A 88 1.43 3.83 19.51
N PRO A 89 1.31 5.07 20.02
CA PRO A 89 0.58 5.35 21.26
C PRO A 89 -0.95 5.26 21.10
N SER A 90 -1.48 5.38 19.88
CA SER A 90 -2.91 5.22 19.64
C SER A 90 -3.25 4.83 18.21
N GLN A 91 -4.47 4.33 18.02
CA GLN A 91 -5.01 3.98 16.69
C GLN A 91 -5.03 5.18 15.74
N ARG A 92 -5.23 6.40 16.24
CA ARG A 92 -5.17 7.62 15.42
C ARG A 92 -3.78 7.76 14.78
N HIS A 93 -2.73 7.55 15.56
CA HIS A 93 -1.36 7.63 15.07
C HIS A 93 -1.08 6.57 14.00
N HIS A 94 -1.58 5.34 14.22
CA HIS A 94 -1.49 4.26 13.22
C HIS A 94 -2.15 4.66 11.90
N MET A 95 -3.38 5.18 11.93
CA MET A 95 -4.12 5.57 10.73
C MET A 95 -3.46 6.70 9.96
N VAL A 96 -2.94 7.72 10.66
CA VAL A 96 -2.21 8.83 10.04
C VAL A 96 -0.94 8.33 9.37
N LEU A 97 -0.15 7.53 10.08
CA LEU A 97 1.12 7.01 9.58
C LEU A 97 0.92 6.08 8.37
N GLU A 98 -0.03 5.13 8.45
CA GLU A 98 -0.38 4.25 7.33
C GLU A 98 -0.80 5.05 6.09
N HIS A 99 -1.61 6.10 6.26
CA HIS A 99 -2.06 6.95 5.16
C HIS A 99 -0.91 7.71 4.51
N LEU A 100 0.02 8.23 5.30
CA LEU A 100 1.19 8.96 4.80
C LEU A 100 2.15 8.02 4.05
N GLU A 101 2.44 6.85 4.59
CA GLU A 101 3.27 5.84 3.91
C GLU A 101 2.63 5.34 2.61
N ARG A 102 1.30 5.18 2.60
CA ARG A 102 0.57 4.84 1.37
C ARG A 102 0.69 5.93 0.31
N LYS A 103 0.60 7.20 0.70
CA LYS A 103 0.80 8.34 -0.22
C LYS A 103 2.24 8.41 -0.74
N ALA A 104 3.21 8.23 0.14
CA ALA A 104 4.63 8.18 -0.22
C ALA A 104 4.92 7.06 -1.23
N ARG A 105 4.37 5.85 -1.03
CA ARG A 105 4.45 4.74 -2.00
C ARG A 105 3.80 5.05 -3.35
N ALA A 106 2.77 5.90 -3.36
CA ALA A 106 2.15 6.40 -4.59
C ALA A 106 2.92 7.57 -5.23
N GLY A 107 4.09 7.94 -4.70
CA GLY A 107 4.89 9.08 -5.17
C GLY A 107 4.34 10.45 -4.75
N VAL A 108 3.30 10.49 -3.91
CA VAL A 108 2.73 11.73 -3.40
C VAL A 108 3.46 12.11 -2.11
N VAL A 109 4.34 13.11 -2.21
CA VAL A 109 5.02 13.67 -1.05
C VAL A 109 4.00 14.53 -0.27
N PRO A 110 3.71 14.23 1.00
CA PRO A 110 2.84 15.06 1.81
C PRO A 110 3.51 16.43 2.06
N LEU A 111 2.68 17.49 2.07
CA LEU A 111 3.14 18.88 2.28
C LEU A 111 3.73 19.10 3.69
N PHE A 112 3.33 18.28 4.66
CA PHE A 112 3.75 18.35 6.05
C PHE A 112 4.36 17.00 6.45
N SER A 113 5.35 17.05 7.34
CA SER A 113 5.95 15.85 7.93
C SER A 113 4.97 15.12 8.86
N VAL A 114 5.20 13.83 9.07
CA VAL A 114 4.37 12.98 9.96
C VAL A 114 4.33 13.55 11.38
N GLY A 115 5.45 14.12 11.86
CA GLY A 115 5.55 14.73 13.18
C GLY A 115 4.59 15.91 13.35
N GLU A 116 4.55 16.81 12.36
CA GLU A 116 3.69 18.00 12.37
C GLU A 116 2.19 17.66 12.36
N MET A 117 1.79 16.57 11.70
CA MET A 117 0.37 16.19 11.59
C MET A 117 -0.14 15.28 12.72
N ALA A 118 0.73 14.43 13.26
CA ALA A 118 0.34 13.47 14.29
C ALA A 118 0.40 14.05 15.71
N GLY A 119 1.00 15.24 15.90
CA GLY A 119 1.28 15.77 17.24
C GLY A 119 2.35 14.95 17.97
N LEU A 120 3.16 14.21 17.22
CA LEU A 120 4.36 13.57 17.74
C LEU A 120 5.45 14.65 17.82
N PRO A 121 6.28 14.70 18.87
CA PRO A 121 7.45 15.57 18.85
C PRO A 121 8.24 15.27 17.56
N ALA A 122 8.71 16.32 16.89
CA ALA A 122 9.55 16.17 15.70
C ALA A 122 10.69 15.21 16.04
N TYR A 123 10.67 14.01 15.47
CA TYR A 123 11.70 13.00 15.74
C TYR A 123 12.94 13.37 14.91
N ASP A 124 13.86 14.05 15.57
CA ASP A 124 15.24 14.28 15.21
C ASP A 124 15.99 12.95 15.29
N GLY A 125 15.97 12.21 14.18
CA GLY A 125 16.75 10.98 14.03
C GLY A 125 18.25 11.27 14.17
N HIS A 126 18.79 10.98 15.35
CA HIS A 126 20.21 10.86 15.64
C HIS A 126 20.49 9.51 16.30
#